data_AF-A0A2J6RTG4-F1
#
_entry.id   AF-A0A2J6RTG4-F1
#
_cell.length_a   1.000
_cell.length_b   1.000
_cell.length_c   1.000
_cell.angle_alpha   90.00
_cell.angle_beta   90.00
_cell.angle_gamma   90.00
#
_symmetry.space_group_name_H-M   'P 1'
#
loop_
_entity.id
_entity.type
_entity.pdbx_description
1 polymer ?
#
loop_
_entity_poly.entity_id
_entity_poly.type
_entity_poly.pdbx_seq_one_letter_code
_entity_poly.pdbx_strand_id
1 'polypeptide(L)'
;MTSFAQEIQQLEADWGSKLLVAPEILWDEASVFRRTSFLAGSQRTQVTSMVPKSLEENGSSSFEDLPCISKSGSIQHIGIATAVLNIWPSSSFKKAWQAKQPICYQDCSGWVAQYEVWRHRGQSNRIIDIRIPLDPKEVWIQFKQSLRRRGKSLRTSFPLTIGDSLFCFMVLRTFFSVQPGDRGSDPVIKSALVEMDFLEEINRFWSLADRENSWFYTYSFRISLDGCRIFFSDFASNTTHGEIYSSNIAVLEIEIGERIHIESQAAGPVDDLHLLQNVLFHPSLSFVLLTYPMGVKIWNYKQGTSAMKFLWKREPSTWWNGDMGFSECGKFVLIAGQQDSIPLPREYLSGLPPKARRFSKEEAPHVRSEAVINAGNGHPFAFGSGQIMGSQLISGEKGTHSLSIGGTGSIELNLINTSGKKISGLHLLSTPYWNQNQEATQTIMVPEKDSTAFTIIMERGLERAYTFNSKQEENLPLVIKRDISDVYYEAETWTSGTKRRRESIMYEQNGTEKRGRIE
;
A
#
# COMPACT_ATOMS: atom_id res chain seq x y z
N MET A 1 19.55 -10.11 -33.99
CA MET A 1 20.70 -10.27 -33.07
C MET A 1 20.85 -9.14 -32.05
N THR A 2 20.37 -7.92 -32.34
CA THR A 2 20.41 -6.78 -31.40
C THR A 2 19.49 -6.92 -30.17
N SER A 3 18.30 -7.54 -30.32
CA SER A 3 17.37 -7.73 -29.19
C SER A 3 17.92 -8.67 -28.11
N PHE A 4 18.54 -9.79 -28.50
CA PHE A 4 19.13 -10.74 -27.55
C PHE A 4 20.24 -10.09 -26.72
N ALA A 5 21.15 -9.35 -27.35
CA ALA A 5 22.24 -8.67 -26.65
C ALA A 5 21.73 -7.61 -25.67
N GLN A 6 20.71 -6.83 -26.05
CA GLN A 6 20.04 -5.87 -25.17
C GLN A 6 19.34 -6.58 -24.00
N GLU A 7 18.72 -7.74 -24.27
CA GLU A 7 18.09 -8.53 -23.23
C GLU A 7 19.10 -9.04 -22.21
N ILE A 8 20.25 -9.58 -22.65
CA ILE A 8 21.30 -10.03 -21.74
C ILE A 8 21.92 -8.87 -20.95
N GLN A 9 22.20 -7.72 -21.57
CA GLN A 9 22.74 -6.55 -20.88
C GLN A 9 21.82 -6.07 -19.74
N GLN A 10 20.52 -6.02 -20.01
CA GLN A 10 19.56 -5.62 -18.99
C GLN A 10 19.39 -6.70 -17.91
N LEU A 11 19.53 -7.99 -18.25
CA LEU A 11 19.51 -9.07 -17.26
C LEU A 11 20.71 -8.96 -16.32
N GLU A 12 21.88 -8.66 -16.88
CA GLU A 12 23.09 -8.39 -16.11
C GLU A 12 22.91 -7.14 -15.22
N ALA A 13 22.32 -6.07 -15.74
CA ALA A 13 22.02 -4.86 -14.96
C ALA A 13 21.05 -5.14 -13.80
N ASP A 14 19.99 -5.90 -14.04
CA ASP A 14 18.91 -6.13 -13.07
C ASP A 14 19.20 -7.25 -12.07
N TRP A 15 20.02 -8.24 -12.45
CA TRP A 15 20.21 -9.48 -11.70
C TRP A 15 21.67 -9.94 -11.58
N GLY A 16 22.61 -9.34 -12.31
CA GLY A 16 23.97 -9.87 -12.49
C GLY A 16 24.68 -10.20 -11.17
N SER A 17 24.67 -9.29 -10.21
CA SER A 17 25.29 -9.53 -8.89
C SER A 17 24.66 -10.69 -8.11
N LYS A 18 23.35 -10.93 -8.28
CA LYS A 18 22.61 -12.01 -7.60
C LYS A 18 22.87 -13.34 -8.28
N LEU A 19 22.89 -13.34 -9.61
CA LEU A 19 23.22 -14.49 -10.43
C LEU A 19 24.66 -14.96 -10.19
N LEU A 20 25.59 -14.06 -9.88
CA LEU A 20 26.96 -14.42 -9.48
C LEU A 20 26.99 -15.21 -8.16
N VAL A 21 26.06 -14.94 -7.24
CA VAL A 21 26.02 -15.59 -5.92
C VAL A 21 25.15 -16.84 -5.94
N ALA A 22 24.07 -16.83 -6.71
CA ALA A 22 23.03 -17.84 -6.76
C ALA A 22 22.52 -18.01 -8.21
N PRO A 23 23.26 -18.70 -9.09
CA PRO A 23 22.92 -18.81 -10.51
C PRO A 23 21.55 -19.44 -10.79
N GLU A 24 21.09 -20.34 -9.92
CA GLU A 24 19.82 -21.05 -10.04
C GLU A 24 18.58 -20.15 -9.98
N ILE A 25 18.66 -18.96 -9.36
CA ILE A 25 17.53 -18.00 -9.34
C ILE A 25 17.19 -17.50 -10.75
N LEU A 26 18.08 -17.68 -11.73
CA LEU A 26 17.81 -17.36 -13.13
C LEU A 26 16.53 -18.02 -13.62
N TRP A 27 16.35 -19.29 -13.28
CA TRP A 27 15.29 -20.14 -13.81
C TRP A 27 13.98 -19.98 -13.03
N ASP A 28 14.08 -19.80 -11.71
CA ASP A 28 12.91 -19.75 -10.82
C ASP A 28 12.39 -18.34 -10.53
N GLU A 29 13.23 -17.30 -10.67
CA GLU A 29 12.90 -15.93 -10.25
C GLU A 29 13.10 -14.93 -11.39
N ALA A 30 14.32 -14.81 -11.91
CA ALA A 30 14.66 -13.78 -12.90
C ALA A 30 13.88 -13.95 -14.22
N SER A 31 13.67 -15.20 -14.65
CA SER A 31 12.86 -15.55 -15.83
C SER A 31 11.39 -15.12 -15.71
N VAL A 32 10.85 -14.98 -14.49
CA VAL A 32 9.41 -14.71 -14.28
C VAL A 32 9.14 -13.22 -14.18
N PHE A 33 10.08 -12.45 -13.63
CA PHE A 33 9.99 -10.98 -13.64
C PHE A 33 10.23 -10.37 -15.01
N ARG A 34 10.71 -11.16 -15.97
CA ARG A 34 11.01 -10.69 -17.31
C ARG A 34 10.39 -11.60 -18.35
N ARG A 35 9.49 -11.04 -19.16
CA ARG A 35 8.99 -11.73 -20.37
C ARG A 35 10.08 -11.73 -21.44
N THR A 36 11.07 -12.59 -21.29
CA THR A 36 12.03 -12.89 -22.34
C THR A 36 11.57 -14.12 -23.12
N SER A 37 11.81 -14.10 -24.43
CA SER A 37 11.53 -15.27 -25.29
C SER A 37 12.58 -16.37 -25.16
N PHE A 38 13.71 -16.10 -24.48
CA PHE A 38 14.87 -16.98 -24.45
C PHE A 38 14.98 -17.83 -23.17
N LEU A 39 14.35 -17.41 -22.07
CA LEU A 39 14.31 -18.20 -20.83
C LEU A 39 12.95 -18.88 -20.69
N ALA A 40 12.97 -20.17 -20.41
CA ALA A 40 11.75 -20.88 -20.02
C ALA A 40 11.29 -20.36 -18.64
N GLY A 41 10.03 -19.96 -18.53
CA GLY A 41 9.44 -19.58 -17.26
C GLY A 41 9.24 -20.79 -16.35
N SER A 42 9.55 -20.64 -15.06
CA SER A 42 9.23 -21.65 -14.05
C SER A 42 7.73 -21.63 -13.72
N GLN A 43 7.13 -22.78 -13.44
CA GLN A 43 5.77 -22.84 -12.88
C GLN A 43 5.74 -22.58 -11.36
N ARG A 44 6.91 -22.61 -10.71
CA ARG A 44 7.07 -22.49 -9.26
C ARG A 44 6.93 -21.06 -8.76
N THR A 45 7.22 -20.09 -9.63
CA THR A 45 6.97 -18.66 -9.39
C THR A 45 6.10 -18.13 -10.52
N GLN A 46 5.03 -17.40 -10.19
CA GLN A 46 4.15 -16.75 -11.15
C GLN A 46 4.01 -15.28 -10.80
N VAL A 47 4.31 -14.40 -11.76
CA VAL A 47 4.16 -12.95 -11.59
C VAL A 47 2.99 -12.48 -12.46
N THR A 48 1.95 -11.97 -11.82
CA THR A 48 0.85 -11.26 -12.48
C THR A 48 1.11 -9.76 -12.37
N SER A 49 1.44 -9.13 -13.50
CA SER A 49 1.53 -7.67 -13.57
C SER A 49 0.14 -7.07 -13.69
N MET A 50 -0.14 -6.11 -12.82
CA MET A 50 -1.34 -5.26 -12.84
C MET A 50 -0.97 -3.82 -13.23
N VAL A 51 0.19 -3.67 -13.89
CA VAL A 51 0.61 -2.41 -14.48
C VAL A 51 -0.45 -1.97 -15.49
N PRO A 52 -0.77 -0.67 -15.55
CA PRO A 52 -1.80 -0.18 -16.43
C PRO A 52 -1.46 -0.56 -17.87
N LYS A 53 -2.34 -1.32 -18.52
CA LYS A 53 -2.25 -1.48 -19.97
C LYS A 53 -2.77 -0.21 -20.61
N SER A 54 -2.16 0.22 -21.71
CA SER A 54 -2.56 1.43 -22.42
C SER A 54 -4.07 1.47 -22.66
N LEU A 55 -4.64 2.67 -22.49
CA LEU A 55 -6.01 2.91 -22.90
C LEU A 55 -6.04 2.92 -24.44
N GLU A 56 -6.46 1.82 -25.05
CA GLU A 56 -6.88 1.84 -26.44
C GLU A 56 -8.21 2.61 -26.52
N GLU A 57 -8.14 3.89 -26.87
CA GLU A 57 -9.31 4.63 -27.34
C GLU A 57 -9.53 4.29 -28.81
N ASN A 58 -10.56 3.52 -29.15
CA ASN A 58 -11.13 3.44 -30.50
C ASN A 58 -10.09 3.39 -31.65
N GLY A 59 -9.07 2.54 -31.53
CA GLY A 59 -8.05 2.37 -32.58
C GLY A 59 -6.96 3.45 -32.67
N SER A 60 -6.85 4.36 -31.70
CA SER A 60 -5.73 5.29 -31.57
C SER A 60 -4.90 4.98 -30.31
N SER A 61 -3.64 4.62 -30.51
CA SER A 61 -2.62 4.24 -29.52
C SER A 61 -2.14 5.41 -28.62
N SER A 62 -2.99 6.38 -28.31
CA SER A 62 -2.57 7.71 -27.82
C SER A 62 -2.08 7.74 -26.36
N PHE A 63 -2.43 6.75 -25.54
CA PHE A 63 -2.06 6.70 -24.12
C PHE A 63 -0.79 5.88 -23.81
N GLU A 64 -0.24 5.12 -24.78
CA GLU A 64 0.89 4.19 -24.59
C GLU A 64 2.18 4.85 -24.06
N ASP A 65 2.32 6.17 -24.19
CA ASP A 65 3.50 6.92 -23.77
C ASP A 65 3.22 7.92 -22.64
N LEU A 66 2.08 7.84 -21.95
CA LEU A 66 1.72 8.80 -20.90
C LEU A 66 2.12 8.26 -19.51
N PRO A 67 2.94 9.00 -18.73
CA PRO A 67 3.17 8.65 -17.34
C PRO A 67 1.84 8.73 -16.58
N CYS A 68 1.51 7.65 -15.89
CA CYS A 68 0.28 7.48 -15.13
C CYS A 68 0.56 7.76 -13.65
N ILE A 69 -0.41 8.33 -12.95
CA ILE A 69 -0.38 8.34 -11.49
C ILE A 69 -1.11 7.10 -11.01
N SER A 70 -0.41 6.18 -10.33
CA SER A 70 -1.01 4.94 -9.86
C SER A 70 -0.93 4.76 -8.35
N LYS A 71 -2.01 4.24 -7.75
CA LYS A 71 -2.08 3.76 -6.37
C LYS A 71 -2.64 2.35 -6.37
N SER A 72 -2.15 1.50 -5.48
CA SER A 72 -2.78 0.20 -5.22
C SER A 72 -3.08 -0.02 -3.74
N GLY A 73 -4.00 -0.94 -3.45
CA GLY A 73 -4.32 -1.42 -2.10
C GLY A 73 -4.83 -2.85 -2.15
N SER A 74 -4.77 -3.59 -1.04
CA SER A 74 -5.14 -5.00 -0.98
C SER A 74 -5.86 -5.38 0.31
N ILE A 75 -6.73 -6.39 0.24
CA ILE A 75 -7.46 -6.95 1.39
C ILE A 75 -7.57 -8.47 1.26
N GLN A 76 -7.69 -9.16 2.39
CA GLN A 76 -7.98 -10.61 2.44
C GLN A 76 -9.35 -11.00 3.01
N HIS A 77 -10.03 -10.12 3.75
CA HIS A 77 -11.18 -10.50 4.58
C HIS A 77 -12.41 -11.01 3.79
N ILE A 78 -12.41 -10.87 2.44
CA ILE A 78 -13.45 -11.33 1.50
C ILE A 78 -12.83 -12.17 0.36
N GLY A 79 -11.64 -12.73 0.60
CA GLY A 79 -10.77 -13.32 -0.40
C GLY A 79 -9.68 -12.34 -0.84
N ILE A 80 -8.58 -12.87 -1.37
CA ILE A 80 -7.42 -12.08 -1.79
C ILE A 80 -7.85 -11.16 -2.93
N ALA A 81 -7.80 -9.85 -2.72
CA ALA A 81 -8.08 -8.86 -3.74
C ALA A 81 -7.08 -7.69 -3.72
N THR A 82 -6.87 -7.10 -4.89
CA THR A 82 -6.04 -5.90 -5.07
C THR A 82 -6.79 -4.91 -5.93
N ALA A 83 -6.81 -3.64 -5.53
CA ALA A 83 -7.30 -2.54 -6.34
C ALA A 83 -6.15 -1.74 -6.92
N VAL A 84 -6.34 -1.21 -8.12
CA VAL A 84 -5.41 -0.32 -8.81
C VAL A 84 -6.19 0.89 -9.31
N LEU A 85 -5.72 2.09 -8.97
CA LEU A 85 -6.27 3.36 -9.41
C LEU A 85 -5.22 4.09 -10.23
N ASN A 86 -5.52 4.33 -11.50
CA ASN A 86 -4.63 4.90 -12.50
C ASN A 86 -5.20 6.22 -13.03
N ILE A 87 -4.41 7.29 -13.07
CA ILE A 87 -4.81 8.58 -13.63
C ILE A 87 -4.03 8.85 -14.91
N TRP A 88 -4.77 9.00 -15.99
CA TRP A 88 -4.26 9.27 -17.32
C TRP A 88 -4.46 10.75 -17.67
N PRO A 89 -3.36 11.50 -17.88
CA PRO A 89 -3.47 12.87 -18.33
C PRO A 89 -3.96 12.95 -19.77
N SER A 90 -4.47 14.13 -20.15
CA SER A 90 -4.85 14.40 -21.54
C SER A 90 -3.64 14.54 -22.46
N SER A 91 -3.87 14.36 -23.77
CA SER A 91 -2.84 14.58 -24.78
C SER A 91 -2.40 16.05 -24.89
N SER A 92 -3.31 17.02 -24.63
CA SER A 92 -3.00 18.45 -24.58
C SER A 92 -2.07 18.76 -23.41
N PHE A 93 -2.38 18.27 -22.22
CA PHE A 93 -1.52 18.41 -21.04
C PHE A 93 -0.12 17.90 -21.29
N LYS A 94 0.02 16.69 -21.86
CA LYS A 94 1.33 16.11 -22.15
C LYS A 94 2.18 17.05 -23.00
N LYS A 95 1.60 17.61 -24.07
CA LYS A 95 2.29 18.54 -24.97
C LYS A 95 2.73 19.79 -24.22
N ALA A 96 1.84 20.40 -23.44
CA ALA A 96 2.17 21.59 -22.64
C ALA A 96 3.28 21.29 -21.62
N TRP A 97 3.17 20.18 -20.89
CA TRP A 97 4.14 19.76 -19.87
C TRP A 97 5.52 19.49 -20.45
N GLN A 98 5.60 18.72 -21.54
CA GLN A 98 6.85 18.40 -22.23
C GLN A 98 7.51 19.65 -22.84
N ALA A 99 6.70 20.55 -23.40
CA ALA A 99 7.15 21.84 -23.90
C ALA A 99 7.50 22.82 -22.77
N LYS A 100 7.28 22.46 -21.50
CA LYS A 100 7.44 23.31 -20.31
C LYS A 100 6.67 24.63 -20.42
N GLN A 101 5.52 24.58 -21.11
CA GLN A 101 4.60 25.70 -21.23
C GLN A 101 3.76 25.83 -19.94
N PRO A 102 3.26 27.04 -19.62
CA PRO A 102 2.27 27.19 -18.56
C PRO A 102 1.05 26.31 -18.85
N ILE A 103 0.66 25.50 -17.87
CA ILE A 103 -0.55 24.68 -17.96
C ILE A 103 -1.75 25.61 -17.91
N CYS A 104 -2.69 25.44 -18.84
CA CYS A 104 -3.94 26.20 -18.90
C CYS A 104 -5.16 25.32 -18.61
N TYR A 105 -6.33 25.94 -18.44
CA TYR A 105 -7.57 25.20 -18.15
C TYR A 105 -7.89 24.16 -19.21
N GLN A 106 -7.62 24.46 -20.49
CA GLN A 106 -7.87 23.56 -21.62
C GLN A 106 -7.03 22.28 -21.55
N ASP A 107 -5.85 22.33 -20.92
CA ASP A 107 -4.99 21.16 -20.71
C ASP A 107 -5.59 20.21 -19.66
N CYS A 108 -6.51 20.67 -18.82
CA CYS A 108 -7.14 19.87 -17.77
C CYS A 108 -8.32 19.03 -18.29
N SER A 109 -8.76 19.25 -19.53
CA SER A 109 -9.84 18.48 -20.15
C SER A 109 -9.36 17.14 -20.71
N GLY A 110 -10.17 16.09 -20.55
CA GLY A 110 -9.88 14.75 -21.09
C GLY A 110 -8.99 13.88 -20.20
N TRP A 111 -8.84 14.25 -18.93
CA TRP A 111 -8.21 13.39 -17.92
C TRP A 111 -9.16 12.25 -17.54
N VAL A 112 -8.62 11.05 -17.36
CA VAL A 112 -9.39 9.84 -17.04
C VAL A 112 -8.77 9.13 -15.84
N ALA A 113 -9.60 8.78 -14.87
CA ALA A 113 -9.26 7.80 -13.85
C ALA A 113 -9.74 6.41 -14.28
N GLN A 114 -8.88 5.40 -14.20
CA GLN A 114 -9.24 4.00 -14.34
C GLN A 114 -9.11 3.29 -13.00
N TYR A 115 -10.18 2.64 -12.56
CA TYR A 115 -10.21 1.88 -11.32
C TYR A 115 -10.46 0.41 -11.61
N GLU A 116 -9.54 -0.44 -11.18
CA GLU A 116 -9.63 -1.88 -11.37
C GLU A 116 -9.55 -2.59 -10.03
N VAL A 117 -10.36 -3.62 -9.83
CA VAL A 117 -10.24 -4.53 -8.68
C VAL A 117 -10.08 -5.95 -9.20
N TRP A 118 -9.06 -6.63 -8.68
CA TRP A 118 -8.66 -7.97 -9.04
C TRP A 118 -8.86 -8.88 -7.84
N ARG A 119 -9.36 -10.09 -8.08
CA ARG A 119 -9.47 -11.16 -7.09
C ARG A 119 -8.50 -12.29 -7.46
N HIS A 120 -7.73 -12.77 -6.49
CA HIS A 120 -6.58 -13.67 -6.73
C HIS A 120 -6.77 -15.10 -6.17
N ARG A 121 -8.01 -15.53 -5.92
CA ARG A 121 -8.30 -16.91 -5.49
C ARG A 121 -8.17 -17.87 -6.68
N GLY A 122 -7.09 -18.66 -6.71
CA GLY A 122 -6.76 -19.49 -7.87
C GLY A 122 -6.19 -18.66 -9.02
N GLN A 123 -6.93 -18.50 -10.10
CA GLN A 123 -6.54 -17.60 -11.21
C GLN A 123 -6.96 -16.16 -10.90
N SER A 124 -6.06 -15.20 -11.16
CA SER A 124 -6.35 -13.78 -11.00
C SER A 124 -7.43 -13.34 -11.99
N ASN A 125 -8.56 -12.86 -11.46
CA ASN A 125 -9.70 -12.41 -12.25
C ASN A 125 -10.06 -10.97 -11.89
N ARG A 126 -10.24 -10.12 -12.90
CA ARG A 126 -10.69 -8.74 -12.72
C ARG A 126 -12.19 -8.73 -12.46
N ILE A 127 -12.60 -8.16 -11.32
CA ILE A 127 -14.00 -8.10 -10.88
C ILE A 127 -14.60 -6.70 -11.04
N ILE A 128 -13.77 -5.67 -11.14
CA ILE A 128 -14.17 -4.28 -11.42
C ILE A 128 -13.18 -3.72 -12.45
N ASP A 129 -13.70 -3.06 -13.49
CA ASP A 129 -12.93 -2.23 -14.44
C ASP A 129 -13.80 -1.03 -14.83
N ILE A 130 -13.44 0.15 -14.34
CA ILE A 130 -14.22 1.36 -14.47
C ILE A 130 -13.33 2.46 -15.02
N ARG A 131 -13.88 3.26 -15.94
CA ARG A 131 -13.26 4.50 -16.43
C ARG A 131 -14.13 5.69 -16.07
N ILE A 132 -13.52 6.69 -15.44
CA ILE A 132 -14.20 7.88 -14.93
C ILE A 132 -13.52 9.12 -15.52
N PRO A 133 -14.23 9.92 -16.35
CA PRO A 133 -13.71 11.21 -16.77
C PRO A 133 -13.60 12.13 -15.55
N LEU A 134 -12.46 12.79 -15.40
CA LEU A 134 -12.24 13.75 -14.31
C LEU A 134 -12.77 15.13 -14.69
N ASP A 135 -13.35 15.83 -13.72
CA ASP A 135 -13.80 17.20 -13.91
C ASP A 135 -12.58 18.12 -14.18
N PRO A 136 -12.52 18.78 -15.35
CA PRO A 136 -11.42 19.68 -15.70
C PRO A 136 -11.22 20.81 -14.68
N LYS A 137 -12.29 21.26 -14.01
CA LYS A 137 -12.22 22.28 -12.96
C LYS A 137 -11.44 21.79 -11.75
N GLU A 138 -11.70 20.56 -11.32
CA GLU A 138 -11.00 19.96 -10.18
C GLU A 138 -9.51 19.73 -10.48
N VAL A 139 -9.22 19.21 -11.68
CA VAL A 139 -7.85 19.05 -12.16
C VAL A 139 -7.13 20.41 -12.23
N TRP A 140 -7.80 21.44 -12.73
CA TRP A 140 -7.24 22.80 -12.80
C TRP A 140 -6.95 23.40 -11.43
N ILE A 141 -7.87 23.26 -10.48
CA ILE A 141 -7.67 23.71 -9.09
C ILE A 141 -6.45 23.00 -8.49
N GLN A 142 -6.31 21.68 -8.70
CA GLN A 142 -5.17 20.92 -8.21
C GLN A 142 -3.82 21.44 -8.75
N PHE A 143 -3.76 21.82 -10.02
CA PHE A 143 -2.57 22.42 -10.61
C PHE A 143 -2.30 23.82 -10.08
N LYS A 144 -3.33 24.68 -9.95
CA LYS A 144 -3.18 26.00 -9.33
C LYS A 144 -2.65 25.92 -7.90
N GLN A 145 -3.01 24.88 -7.15
CA GLN A 145 -2.60 24.70 -5.75
C GLN A 145 -1.20 24.12 -5.57
N SER A 146 -0.84 23.11 -6.38
CA SER A 146 0.32 22.26 -6.09
C SER A 146 1.44 22.31 -7.11
N LEU A 147 1.22 22.94 -8.28
CA LEU A 147 2.23 23.01 -9.33
C LEU A 147 3.39 23.90 -8.88
N ARG A 148 4.59 23.33 -8.89
CA ARG A 148 5.81 24.04 -8.50
C ARG A 148 6.98 23.62 -9.35
N ARG A 149 7.93 24.54 -9.48
CA ARG A 149 9.22 24.27 -10.12
C ARG A 149 10.26 23.99 -9.04
N ARG A 150 10.85 22.79 -9.07
CA ARG A 150 12.01 22.45 -8.24
C ARG A 150 13.21 22.22 -9.15
N GLY A 151 14.12 23.20 -9.19
CA GLY A 151 15.24 23.24 -10.13
C GLY A 151 14.75 23.27 -11.60
N LYS A 152 15.15 22.28 -12.39
CA LYS A 152 14.74 22.14 -13.80
C LYS A 152 13.46 21.31 -13.99
N SER A 153 12.90 20.74 -12.92
CA SER A 153 11.71 19.85 -12.97
C SER A 153 10.45 20.57 -12.49
N LEU A 154 9.36 20.43 -13.24
CA LEU A 154 8.00 20.73 -12.77
C LEU A 154 7.51 19.56 -11.95
N ARG A 155 6.84 19.84 -10.82
CA ARG A 155 6.26 18.85 -9.92
C ARG A 155 4.88 19.30 -9.47
N THR A 156 3.99 18.35 -9.23
CA THR A 156 2.64 18.61 -8.70
C THR A 156 2.29 17.51 -7.71
N SER A 157 1.38 17.77 -6.76
CA SER A 157 0.72 16.68 -6.04
C SER A 157 -0.58 16.32 -6.75
N PHE A 158 -1.05 15.09 -6.55
CA PHE A 158 -2.35 14.65 -7.07
C PHE A 158 -2.98 13.72 -6.02
N PRO A 159 -3.93 14.22 -5.20
CA PRO A 159 -4.47 13.44 -4.10
C PRO A 159 -5.30 12.26 -4.60
N LEU A 160 -4.95 11.06 -4.12
CA LEU A 160 -5.61 9.81 -4.46
C LEU A 160 -5.69 8.93 -3.21
N THR A 161 -6.79 8.23 -3.02
CA THR A 161 -6.88 7.20 -1.97
C THR A 161 -7.73 6.02 -2.39
N ILE A 162 -7.32 4.82 -2.00
CA ILE A 162 -8.15 3.61 -2.06
C ILE A 162 -8.46 3.28 -0.60
N GLY A 163 -9.73 3.05 -0.28
CA GLY A 163 -10.15 2.61 1.05
C GLY A 163 -9.85 1.14 1.25
N ASP A 164 -9.74 0.72 2.51
CA ASP A 164 -9.29 -0.63 2.87
C ASP A 164 -10.23 -1.72 2.35
N SER A 165 -11.52 -1.41 2.17
CA SER A 165 -12.50 -2.33 1.57
C SER A 165 -12.28 -2.60 0.08
N LEU A 166 -11.47 -1.79 -0.61
CA LEU A 166 -11.30 -1.78 -2.07
C LEU A 166 -12.58 -1.45 -2.87
N PHE A 167 -13.65 -1.04 -2.20
CA PHE A 167 -14.91 -0.67 -2.84
C PHE A 167 -15.22 0.82 -2.70
N CYS A 168 -14.33 1.57 -2.05
CA CYS A 168 -14.38 3.02 -2.01
C CYS A 168 -13.01 3.58 -2.37
N PHE A 169 -13.00 4.70 -3.08
CA PHE A 169 -11.76 5.40 -3.40
C PHE A 169 -12.04 6.90 -3.57
N MET A 170 -10.98 7.70 -3.61
CA MET A 170 -11.03 9.13 -3.83
C MET A 170 -10.05 9.52 -4.93
N VAL A 171 -10.51 10.38 -5.82
CA VAL A 171 -9.68 11.10 -6.79
C VAL A 171 -9.88 12.59 -6.56
N LEU A 172 -8.78 13.31 -6.30
CA LEU A 172 -8.83 14.68 -5.80
C LEU A 172 -9.72 14.74 -4.55
N ARG A 173 -10.77 15.55 -4.56
CA ARG A 173 -11.79 15.61 -3.49
C ARG A 173 -13.12 14.94 -3.83
N THR A 174 -13.16 14.13 -4.89
CA THR A 174 -14.36 13.34 -5.21
C THR A 174 -14.25 11.95 -4.61
N PHE A 175 -15.22 11.58 -3.78
CA PHE A 175 -15.39 10.25 -3.23
C PHE A 175 -16.21 9.38 -4.18
N PHE A 176 -15.78 8.13 -4.35
CA PHE A 176 -16.44 7.12 -5.15
C PHE A 176 -16.72 5.89 -4.29
N SER A 177 -17.94 5.37 -4.41
CA SER A 177 -18.32 4.05 -3.90
C SER A 177 -18.71 3.18 -5.08
N VAL A 178 -18.13 1.98 -5.12
CA VAL A 178 -18.34 0.99 -6.17
C VAL A 178 -18.98 -0.24 -5.56
N GLN A 179 -20.13 -0.62 -6.11
CA GLN A 179 -20.75 -1.89 -5.81
C GLN A 179 -20.49 -2.83 -6.99
N PRO A 180 -19.86 -4.00 -6.76
CA PRO A 180 -19.72 -5.01 -7.81
C PRO A 180 -21.09 -5.34 -8.39
N GLY A 181 -21.17 -5.47 -9.71
CA GLY A 181 -22.37 -5.99 -10.35
C GLY A 181 -22.60 -7.46 -9.96
N ASP A 182 -23.86 -7.88 -10.00
CA ASP A 182 -24.19 -9.30 -10.00
C ASP A 182 -23.66 -9.96 -11.29
N ARG A 183 -23.61 -11.30 -11.35
CA ARG A 183 -22.98 -12.06 -12.44
C ARG A 183 -23.33 -11.52 -13.84
N GLY A 184 -22.42 -10.73 -14.43
CA GLY A 184 -22.52 -10.19 -15.78
C GLY A 184 -23.12 -8.78 -15.90
N SER A 185 -23.53 -8.13 -14.80
CA SER A 185 -23.92 -6.73 -14.82
C SER A 185 -22.72 -5.81 -14.59
N ASP A 186 -22.78 -4.60 -15.14
CA ASP A 186 -21.79 -3.57 -14.88
C ASP A 186 -21.79 -3.17 -13.38
N PRO A 187 -20.64 -2.77 -12.83
CA PRO A 187 -20.57 -2.26 -11.47
C PRO A 187 -21.37 -0.96 -11.32
N VAL A 188 -22.08 -0.82 -10.20
CA VAL A 188 -22.80 0.41 -9.87
C VAL A 188 -21.85 1.36 -9.17
N ILE A 189 -21.75 2.59 -9.69
CA ILE A 189 -20.84 3.61 -9.17
C ILE A 189 -21.66 4.78 -8.68
N LYS A 190 -21.37 5.20 -7.44
CA LYS A 190 -21.89 6.43 -6.87
C LYS A 190 -20.71 7.33 -6.53
N SER A 191 -20.91 8.63 -6.66
CA SER A 191 -19.90 9.61 -6.33
C SER A 191 -20.49 10.83 -5.62
N ALA A 192 -19.70 11.45 -4.76
CA ALA A 192 -19.98 12.76 -4.19
C ALA A 192 -18.71 13.59 -4.09
N LEU A 193 -18.85 14.89 -4.33
CA LEU A 193 -17.79 15.86 -4.13
C LEU A 193 -17.74 16.24 -2.66
N VAL A 194 -16.54 16.23 -2.06
CA VAL A 194 -16.35 16.78 -0.72
C VAL A 194 -16.36 18.30 -0.82
N GLU A 195 -17.35 18.93 -0.18
CA GLU A 195 -17.38 20.38 -0.05
C GLU A 195 -16.29 20.84 0.92
N MET A 196 -15.60 21.94 0.57
CA MET A 196 -14.44 22.45 1.32
C MET A 196 -14.79 23.69 2.15
N ASP A 197 -16.06 23.84 2.51
CA ASP A 197 -16.62 24.95 3.28
C ASP A 197 -16.66 24.67 4.79
N PHE A 198 -16.26 23.47 5.22
CA PHE A 198 -16.18 23.09 6.63
C PHE A 198 -15.12 23.86 7.44
N LEU A 199 -14.21 24.58 6.77
CA LEU A 199 -13.27 25.51 7.39
C LEU A 199 -13.08 26.75 6.50
N GLU A 200 -13.34 27.93 7.05
CA GLU A 200 -13.22 29.21 6.33
C GLU A 200 -11.80 29.44 5.78
N GLU A 201 -10.79 29.06 6.57
CA GLU A 201 -9.37 29.17 6.22
C GLU A 201 -8.97 28.28 5.05
N ILE A 202 -9.70 27.16 4.86
CA ILE A 202 -9.52 26.27 3.72
C ILE A 202 -10.19 26.84 2.50
N ASN A 203 -11.37 27.45 2.63
CA ASN A 203 -12.15 27.92 1.48
C ASN A 203 -11.37 28.87 0.56
N ARG A 204 -10.47 29.69 1.11
CA ARG A 204 -9.55 30.52 0.30
C ARG A 204 -8.71 29.68 -0.67
N PHE A 205 -8.30 28.46 -0.25
CA PHE A 205 -7.85 27.26 -0.99
C PHE A 205 -8.39 27.07 -2.40
N TRP A 206 -9.70 27.22 -2.46
CA TRP A 206 -10.57 26.55 -3.44
C TRP A 206 -11.37 27.56 -4.26
N SER A 207 -11.24 28.86 -3.96
CA SER A 207 -11.75 29.92 -4.82
C SER A 207 -10.91 29.99 -6.11
N LEU A 208 -11.58 30.10 -7.26
CA LEU A 208 -10.93 30.21 -8.58
C LEU A 208 -10.29 31.59 -8.83
N ALA A 209 -10.50 32.55 -7.91
CA ALA A 209 -9.95 33.89 -8.00
C ALA A 209 -8.43 33.87 -8.17
N ASP A 210 -7.90 34.82 -8.92
CA ASP A 210 -6.47 34.89 -9.21
C ASP A 210 -5.68 34.99 -7.92
N ARG A 211 -4.90 33.93 -7.67
CA ARG A 211 -4.00 33.86 -6.54
C ARG A 211 -2.68 34.48 -6.94
N GLU A 212 -2.08 35.20 -6.00
CA GLU A 212 -0.65 35.44 -6.05
C GLU A 212 0.07 34.08 -6.05
N ASN A 213 0.95 33.87 -7.03
CA ASN A 213 1.70 32.63 -7.30
C ASN A 213 2.66 32.21 -6.16
N SER A 214 2.58 32.80 -4.97
CA SER A 214 3.50 32.60 -3.85
C SER A 214 3.11 31.43 -2.94
N TRP A 215 1.89 30.90 -3.05
CA TRP A 215 1.38 29.86 -2.14
C TRP A 215 1.46 28.46 -2.73
N PHE A 216 2.03 27.54 -1.95
CA PHE A 216 1.99 26.10 -2.20
C PHE A 216 0.98 25.45 -1.28
N TYR A 217 0.02 24.73 -1.86
CA TYR A 217 -1.04 24.03 -1.13
C TYR A 217 -1.12 22.57 -1.56
N THR A 218 -1.16 21.68 -0.57
CA THR A 218 -1.39 20.25 -0.78
C THR A 218 -2.33 19.71 0.27
N TYR A 219 -3.11 18.70 -0.10
CA TYR A 219 -3.99 18.01 0.80
C TYR A 219 -3.95 16.51 0.55
N SER A 220 -4.49 15.74 1.48
CA SER A 220 -4.63 14.29 1.37
C SER A 220 -5.87 13.81 2.09
N PHE A 221 -6.40 12.70 1.60
CA PHE A 221 -7.52 12.00 2.21
C PHE A 221 -7.11 10.58 2.65
N ARG A 222 -7.75 10.08 3.70
CA ARG A 222 -7.73 8.68 4.13
C ARG A 222 -9.15 8.23 4.39
N ILE A 223 -9.51 7.03 3.96
CA ILE A 223 -10.83 6.45 4.20
C ILE A 223 -10.70 5.49 5.38
N SER A 224 -11.69 5.44 6.27
CA SER A 224 -11.73 4.48 7.38
C SER A 224 -11.95 3.05 6.88
N LEU A 225 -11.61 2.08 7.72
CA LEU A 225 -11.74 0.65 7.41
C LEU A 225 -13.18 0.24 7.01
N ASP A 226 -14.17 0.84 7.65
CA ASP A 226 -15.60 0.63 7.36
C ASP A 226 -16.08 1.38 6.11
N GLY A 227 -15.28 2.26 5.53
CA GLY A 227 -15.66 3.10 4.40
C GLY A 227 -16.65 4.22 4.74
N CYS A 228 -16.97 4.43 6.02
CA CYS A 228 -17.99 5.38 6.46
C CYS A 228 -17.42 6.73 6.91
N ARG A 229 -16.09 6.91 6.92
CA ARG A 229 -15.44 8.17 7.32
C ARG A 229 -14.26 8.51 6.43
N ILE A 230 -14.01 9.80 6.28
CA ILE A 230 -12.83 10.35 5.61
C ILE A 230 -12.05 11.18 6.61
N PHE A 231 -10.75 10.96 6.71
CA PHE A 231 -9.84 11.90 7.33
C PHE A 231 -9.23 12.77 6.24
N PHE A 232 -9.36 14.08 6.41
CA PHE A 232 -8.72 15.09 5.58
C PHE A 232 -7.57 15.73 6.34
N SER A 233 -6.49 16.02 5.63
CA SER A 233 -5.43 16.90 6.09
C SER A 233 -4.89 17.76 4.97
N ASP A 234 -4.52 19.00 5.28
CA ASP A 234 -3.82 19.88 4.36
C ASP A 234 -2.50 20.42 4.89
N PHE A 235 -1.78 21.07 3.99
CA PHE A 235 -0.56 21.79 4.24
C PHE A 235 -0.48 22.98 3.30
N ALA A 236 -0.33 24.18 3.87
CA ALA A 236 -0.13 25.41 3.13
C ALA A 236 1.19 26.08 3.55
N SER A 237 2.01 26.48 2.57
CA SER A 237 3.25 27.21 2.81
C SER A 237 3.42 28.36 1.82
N ASN A 238 3.88 29.50 2.33
CA ASN A 238 4.26 30.64 1.49
C ASN A 238 5.72 30.47 1.06
N THR A 239 5.92 30.25 -0.24
CA THR A 239 7.23 30.00 -0.84
C THR A 239 8.15 31.23 -0.82
N THR A 240 7.59 32.44 -0.73
CA THR A 240 8.36 33.70 -0.74
C THR A 240 8.96 34.01 0.62
N HIS A 241 8.23 33.72 1.71
CA HIS A 241 8.64 34.07 3.07
C HIS A 241 9.15 32.88 3.89
N GLY A 242 9.05 31.65 3.36
CA GLY A 242 9.43 30.43 4.08
C GLY A 242 8.52 30.13 5.28
N GLU A 243 7.44 30.88 5.43
CA GLU A 243 6.48 30.76 6.52
C GLU A 243 5.52 29.59 6.26
N ILE A 244 5.40 28.73 7.26
CA ILE A 244 4.41 27.65 7.31
C ILE A 244 3.19 28.23 8.01
N TYR A 245 2.08 28.38 7.29
CA TYR A 245 0.97 29.22 7.75
C TYR A 245 -0.10 28.45 8.49
N SER A 246 -0.43 27.24 8.03
CA SER A 246 -1.40 26.42 8.72
C SER A 246 -1.44 25.02 8.14
N SER A 247 -1.91 24.12 8.97
CA SER A 247 -2.33 22.80 8.54
C SER A 247 -3.59 22.45 9.30
N ASN A 248 -4.56 21.96 8.56
CA ASN A 248 -5.89 21.69 9.02
C ASN A 248 -6.15 20.21 8.93
N ILE A 249 -7.01 19.72 9.80
CA ILE A 249 -7.55 18.37 9.71
C ILE A 249 -9.07 18.40 9.81
N ALA A 250 -9.69 17.40 9.22
CA ALA A 250 -11.09 17.12 9.42
C ALA A 250 -11.37 15.63 9.42
N VAL A 251 -12.42 15.22 10.13
CA VAL A 251 -13.08 13.93 9.93
C VAL A 251 -14.46 14.21 9.37
N LEU A 252 -14.75 13.59 8.24
CA LEU A 252 -16.01 13.67 7.55
C LEU A 252 -16.73 12.33 7.66
N GLU A 253 -18.03 12.34 7.87
CA GLU A 253 -18.89 11.15 7.91
C GLU A 253 -19.54 10.94 6.53
N ILE A 254 -19.63 9.69 6.10
CA ILE A 254 -20.18 9.29 4.81
C ILE A 254 -21.42 8.44 5.03
N GLU A 255 -22.54 8.85 4.44
CA GLU A 255 -23.75 8.05 4.34
C GLU A 255 -23.97 7.66 2.87
N ILE A 256 -24.04 6.35 2.61
CA ILE A 256 -24.24 5.81 1.26
C ILE A 256 -25.69 5.34 1.13
N GLY A 257 -26.57 6.26 0.70
CA GLY A 257 -27.97 5.98 0.36
C GLY A 257 -28.17 5.89 -1.16
N GLU A 258 -29.31 6.39 -1.67
CA GLU A 258 -29.50 6.63 -3.12
C GLU A 258 -28.45 7.59 -3.68
N ARG A 259 -28.12 8.62 -2.89
CA ARG A 259 -27.01 9.54 -3.10
C ARG A 259 -26.02 9.38 -1.96
N ILE A 260 -24.77 9.76 -2.21
CA ILE A 260 -23.76 9.84 -1.16
C ILE A 260 -23.87 11.21 -0.48
N HIS A 261 -24.03 11.20 0.83
CA HIS A 261 -23.96 12.40 1.67
C HIS A 261 -22.63 12.40 2.43
N ILE A 262 -21.94 13.55 2.45
CA ILE A 262 -20.68 13.72 3.15
C ILE A 262 -20.81 14.96 4.04
N GLU A 263 -20.62 14.80 5.34
CA GLU A 263 -20.73 15.89 6.31
C GLU A 263 -19.50 15.99 7.20
N SER A 264 -19.16 17.19 7.63
CA SER A 264 -18.06 17.40 8.57
C SER A 264 -18.50 17.05 9.99
N GLN A 265 -17.79 16.09 10.60
CA GLN A 265 -18.02 15.71 11.98
C GLN A 265 -17.14 16.53 12.94
N ALA A 266 -15.90 16.78 12.56
CA ALA A 266 -14.99 17.64 13.30
C ALA A 266 -13.93 18.20 12.36
N ALA A 267 -13.58 19.46 12.53
CA ALA A 267 -12.52 20.11 11.77
C ALA A 267 -11.81 21.16 12.64
N GLY A 268 -10.56 21.44 12.29
CA GLY A 268 -9.87 22.62 12.79
C GLY A 268 -8.37 22.61 12.54
N PRO A 269 -7.71 23.72 12.90
CA PRO A 269 -6.27 23.87 12.74
C PRO A 269 -5.52 23.00 13.75
N VAL A 270 -4.33 22.53 13.36
CA VAL A 270 -3.45 21.76 14.23
C VAL A 270 -2.00 22.15 14.00
N ASP A 271 -1.33 22.47 15.10
CA ASP A 271 0.09 22.77 15.11
C ASP A 271 0.92 21.52 14.74
N ASP A 272 2.02 21.75 14.02
CA ASP A 272 3.00 20.73 13.58
C ASP A 272 2.49 19.70 12.56
N LEU A 273 1.32 19.90 11.95
CA LEU A 273 0.77 18.91 11.01
C LEU A 273 1.59 18.77 9.71
N HIS A 274 2.42 19.75 9.36
CA HIS A 274 3.34 19.67 8.23
C HIS A 274 4.32 18.48 8.31
N LEU A 275 4.42 17.87 9.50
CA LEU A 275 5.20 16.66 9.75
C LEU A 275 4.34 15.38 9.82
N LEU A 276 3.03 15.45 9.53
CA LEU A 276 2.16 14.27 9.59
C LEU A 276 2.63 13.22 8.57
N GLN A 277 2.99 12.06 9.07
CA GLN A 277 3.50 10.95 8.26
C GLN A 277 2.40 9.95 7.90
N ASN A 278 1.54 9.61 8.86
CA ASN A 278 0.49 8.62 8.70
C ASN A 278 -0.69 8.87 9.63
N VAL A 279 -1.84 8.30 9.26
CA VAL A 279 -3.11 8.40 9.98
C VAL A 279 -3.77 7.04 10.00
N LEU A 280 -4.21 6.60 11.17
CA LEU A 280 -4.98 5.37 11.33
C LEU A 280 -6.29 5.61 12.08
N PHE A 281 -7.39 5.14 11.50
CA PHE A 281 -8.66 5.04 12.20
C PHE A 281 -8.64 3.90 13.19
N HIS A 282 -9.15 4.13 14.40
CA HIS A 282 -9.42 3.03 15.30
C HIS A 282 -10.52 2.12 14.71
N PRO A 283 -10.40 0.79 14.75
CA PRO A 283 -11.31 -0.14 14.07
C PRO A 283 -12.78 -0.08 14.56
N SER A 284 -13.03 0.46 15.76
CA SER A 284 -14.37 0.45 16.36
C SER A 284 -14.72 1.69 17.19
N LEU A 285 -13.83 2.68 17.27
CA LEU A 285 -13.99 3.82 18.18
C LEU A 285 -13.75 5.11 17.42
N SER A 286 -14.28 6.20 17.97
CA SER A 286 -14.30 7.49 17.30
C SER A 286 -13.03 8.31 17.55
N PHE A 287 -11.88 7.72 17.29
CA PHE A 287 -10.61 8.44 17.30
C PHE A 287 -9.68 7.97 16.19
N VAL A 288 -8.70 8.82 15.90
CA VAL A 288 -7.59 8.53 14.98
C VAL A 288 -6.26 8.62 15.70
N LEU A 289 -5.28 7.85 15.23
CA LEU A 289 -3.88 8.04 15.57
C LEU A 289 -3.19 8.81 14.46
N LEU A 290 -2.35 9.76 14.87
CA LEU A 290 -1.60 10.65 13.98
C LEU A 290 -0.12 10.45 14.28
N THR A 291 0.68 10.08 13.28
CA THR A 291 2.13 9.92 13.44
C THR A 291 2.89 11.14 12.96
N TYR A 292 3.90 11.47 13.73
CA TYR A 292 4.84 12.55 13.46
C TYR A 292 6.26 12.05 13.76
N PRO A 293 7.31 12.69 13.22
CA PRO A 293 8.69 12.40 13.55
C PRO A 293 8.98 12.38 15.05
N MET A 294 8.24 13.18 15.83
CA MET A 294 8.43 13.33 17.28
C MET A 294 7.52 12.43 18.13
N GLY A 295 6.63 11.63 17.54
CA GLY A 295 5.77 10.72 18.31
C GLY A 295 4.41 10.44 17.68
N VAL A 296 3.49 9.96 18.52
CA VAL A 296 2.13 9.58 18.14
C VAL A 296 1.12 10.38 18.98
N LYS A 297 0.21 11.07 18.30
CA LYS A 297 -0.95 11.71 18.92
C LYS A 297 -2.20 10.86 18.71
N ILE A 298 -3.11 10.90 19.66
CA ILE A 298 -4.46 10.36 19.55
C ILE A 298 -5.44 11.54 19.50
N TRP A 299 -6.40 11.47 18.59
CA TRP A 299 -7.43 12.50 18.45
C TRP A 299 -8.82 11.89 18.46
N ASN A 300 -9.59 12.15 19.52
CA ASN A 300 -11.01 11.83 19.58
C ASN A 300 -11.81 12.92 18.90
N TYR A 301 -12.14 12.71 17.63
CA TYR A 301 -12.81 13.70 16.80
C TYR A 301 -14.25 13.98 17.25
N LYS A 302 -14.92 13.06 17.97
CA LYS A 302 -16.26 13.36 18.54
C LYS A 302 -16.25 14.46 19.61
N GLN A 303 -15.09 14.74 20.19
CA GLN A 303 -14.92 15.79 21.20
C GLN A 303 -14.28 17.07 20.60
N GLY A 304 -14.18 17.17 19.26
CA GLY A 304 -13.56 18.30 18.57
C GLY A 304 -12.03 18.30 18.65
N THR A 305 -11.39 19.39 18.19
CA THR A 305 -9.92 19.51 18.13
C THR A 305 -9.25 19.61 19.50
N SER A 306 -9.96 20.08 20.53
CA SER A 306 -9.46 20.20 21.91
C SER A 306 -9.17 18.84 22.58
N ALA A 307 -9.67 17.73 22.02
CA ALA A 307 -9.47 16.38 22.54
C ALA A 307 -8.23 15.65 21.97
N MET A 308 -7.36 16.36 21.25
CA MET A 308 -6.09 15.81 20.78
C MET A 308 -5.10 15.69 21.96
N LYS A 309 -4.53 14.51 22.15
CA LYS A 309 -3.55 14.24 23.22
C LYS A 309 -2.34 13.50 22.65
N PHE A 310 -1.16 13.74 23.21
CA PHE A 310 -0.02 12.86 22.94
C PHE A 310 -0.27 11.51 23.59
N LEU A 311 -0.22 10.45 22.78
CA LEU A 311 -0.21 9.09 23.29
C LEU A 311 1.22 8.66 23.61
N TRP A 312 2.16 9.08 22.77
CA TRP A 312 3.57 8.75 22.90
C TRP A 312 4.42 9.87 22.31
N LYS A 313 5.49 10.24 23.01
CA LYS A 313 6.44 11.26 22.58
C LYS A 313 7.84 10.63 22.57
N ARG A 314 8.54 10.78 21.46
CA ARG A 314 9.90 10.27 21.26
C ARG A 314 10.92 11.35 21.61
N GLU A 315 12.09 10.92 22.07
CA GLU A 315 13.24 11.82 22.19
C GLU A 315 13.81 12.21 20.80
N PRO A 316 14.31 13.44 20.62
CA PRO A 316 14.55 14.05 19.29
C PRO A 316 15.69 13.44 18.46
N SER A 317 16.48 12.51 19.01
CA SER A 317 17.79 12.12 18.46
C SER A 317 17.75 11.12 17.30
N THR A 318 16.59 10.54 16.97
CA THR A 318 16.48 9.52 15.92
C THR A 318 15.21 9.72 15.09
N TRP A 319 15.39 9.97 13.80
CA TRP A 319 14.28 10.09 12.84
C TRP A 319 13.61 8.72 12.69
N TRP A 320 12.29 8.69 12.80
CA TRP A 320 11.50 7.48 12.67
C TRP A 320 10.56 7.59 11.47
N ASN A 321 10.58 6.56 10.63
CA ASN A 321 9.70 6.37 9.48
C ASN A 321 9.02 4.99 9.55
N GLY A 322 8.82 4.45 10.75
CA GLY A 322 8.23 3.11 10.90
C GLY A 322 6.72 3.13 10.70
N ASP A 323 6.21 1.99 10.23
CA ASP A 323 4.77 1.74 10.20
C ASP A 323 4.19 1.62 11.61
N MET A 324 2.88 1.80 11.70
CA MET A 324 2.14 1.50 12.93
C MET A 324 0.82 0.81 12.61
N GLY A 325 0.19 0.26 13.63
CA GLY A 325 -1.09 -0.43 13.52
C GLY A 325 -1.80 -0.51 14.87
N PHE A 326 -3.07 -0.90 14.85
CA PHE A 326 -3.76 -1.31 16.06
C PHE A 326 -3.60 -2.82 16.26
N SER A 327 -3.50 -3.25 17.52
CA SER A 327 -3.75 -4.65 17.85
C SER A 327 -5.15 -5.06 17.43
N GLU A 328 -5.38 -6.34 17.14
CA GLU A 328 -6.71 -6.88 16.79
C GLU A 328 -7.81 -6.52 17.80
N CYS A 329 -7.46 -6.49 19.09
CA CYS A 329 -8.42 -6.13 20.14
C CYS A 329 -8.70 -4.62 20.26
N GLY A 330 -8.03 -3.77 19.46
CA GLY A 330 -8.15 -2.32 19.50
C GLY A 330 -7.62 -1.64 20.77
N LYS A 331 -6.91 -2.36 21.66
CA LYS A 331 -6.47 -1.79 22.95
C LYS A 331 -5.03 -1.31 22.97
N PHE A 332 -4.24 -1.70 21.97
CA PHE A 332 -2.83 -1.37 21.89
C PHE A 332 -2.49 -0.80 20.51
N VAL A 333 -1.50 0.09 20.50
CA VAL A 333 -0.85 0.59 19.30
C VAL A 333 0.46 -0.18 19.13
N LEU A 334 0.69 -0.67 17.92
CA LEU A 334 1.89 -1.39 17.52
C LEU A 334 2.75 -0.45 16.69
N ILE A 335 4.04 -0.34 17.02
CA ILE A 335 4.99 0.56 16.36
C ILE A 335 6.13 -0.27 15.74
N ALA A 336 6.35 -0.14 14.44
CA ALA A 336 7.43 -0.80 13.70
C ALA A 336 8.81 -0.52 14.34
N GLY A 337 9.53 -1.60 14.67
CA GLY A 337 10.83 -1.54 15.33
C GLY A 337 10.78 -1.32 16.84
N GLN A 338 9.59 -1.32 17.47
CA GLN A 338 9.43 -1.34 18.92
C GLN A 338 8.79 -2.64 19.39
N GLN A 339 9.24 -3.15 20.53
CA GLN A 339 8.73 -4.38 21.13
C GLN A 339 7.48 -4.12 21.97
N ASP A 340 7.41 -2.96 22.64
CA ASP A 340 6.30 -2.61 23.51
C ASP A 340 5.13 -2.10 22.70
N SER A 341 4.02 -2.83 22.79
CA SER A 341 2.73 -2.33 22.38
C SER A 341 2.33 -1.18 23.31
N ILE A 342 1.98 -0.02 22.76
CA ILE A 342 1.60 1.13 23.58
C ILE A 342 0.13 0.95 23.98
N PRO A 343 -0.18 0.78 25.28
CA PRO A 343 -1.56 0.64 25.71
C PRO A 343 -2.30 1.96 25.49
N LEU A 344 -3.52 1.87 24.97
CA LEU A 344 -4.39 3.03 24.83
C LEU A 344 -4.94 3.45 26.20
N PRO A 345 -5.10 4.76 26.47
CA PRO A 345 -5.59 5.23 27.75
C PRO A 345 -7.02 4.76 27.98
N ARG A 346 -7.33 4.35 29.22
CA ARG A 346 -8.60 3.69 29.55
C ARG A 346 -9.82 4.56 29.23
N GLU A 347 -9.67 5.88 29.32
CA GLU A 347 -10.74 6.84 28.99
C GLU A 347 -11.20 6.73 27.52
N TYR A 348 -10.31 6.38 26.58
CA TYR A 348 -10.67 6.17 25.17
C TYR A 348 -11.28 4.79 24.93
N LEU A 349 -11.05 3.82 25.81
CA LEU A 349 -11.50 2.42 25.65
C LEU A 349 -12.91 2.17 26.21
N SER A 350 -13.53 3.17 26.85
CA SER A 350 -14.83 3.08 27.52
C SER A 350 -16.00 2.70 26.60
N GLY A 351 -15.84 2.82 25.28
CA GLY A 351 -16.83 2.44 24.27
C GLY A 351 -16.59 1.09 23.57
N LEU A 352 -15.53 0.34 23.93
CA LEU A 352 -15.33 -0.98 23.33
C LEU A 352 -16.43 -1.93 23.81
N PRO A 353 -17.08 -2.69 22.91
CA PRO A 353 -18.02 -3.72 23.34
C PRO A 353 -17.30 -4.66 24.33
N PRO A 354 -17.90 -4.95 25.51
CA PRO A 354 -17.31 -5.88 26.46
C PRO A 354 -17.19 -7.22 25.78
N LYS A 355 -15.95 -7.60 25.39
CA LYS A 355 -15.58 -8.79 24.58
C LYS A 355 -16.76 -9.31 23.77
N ALA A 356 -16.84 -8.95 22.49
CA ALA A 356 -17.72 -9.65 21.54
C ALA A 356 -17.74 -11.13 21.94
N ARG A 357 -18.91 -11.59 22.45
CA ARG A 357 -19.14 -13.01 22.73
C ARG A 357 -18.59 -13.71 21.50
N ARG A 358 -17.63 -14.64 21.70
CA ARG A 358 -17.22 -15.59 20.66
C ARG A 358 -18.48 -15.88 19.84
N PHE A 359 -18.44 -15.61 18.54
CA PHE A 359 -19.47 -16.06 17.62
C PHE A 359 -19.89 -17.45 18.10
N SER A 360 -21.20 -17.58 18.33
CA SER A 360 -21.82 -18.75 18.93
C SER A 360 -21.19 -20.02 18.37
N LYS A 361 -20.78 -20.91 19.27
CA LYS A 361 -20.56 -22.32 18.99
C LYS A 361 -21.88 -22.89 18.45
N GLU A 362 -22.16 -22.70 17.18
CA GLU A 362 -23.13 -23.49 16.43
C GLU A 362 -22.61 -23.51 14.99
N GLU A 363 -21.99 -24.65 14.68
CA GLU A 363 -21.54 -25.12 13.37
C GLU A 363 -20.45 -24.32 12.62
N ALA A 364 -19.40 -23.91 13.33
CA ALA A 364 -18.06 -24.01 12.74
C ALA A 364 -17.55 -25.43 13.02
N PRO A 365 -17.12 -26.22 12.00
CA PRO A 365 -16.58 -27.54 12.26
C PRO A 365 -15.42 -27.39 13.23
N HIS A 366 -15.42 -28.21 14.28
CA HIS A 366 -14.33 -28.35 15.24
C HIS A 366 -13.07 -28.85 14.51
N VAL A 367 -12.44 -27.98 13.71
CA VAL A 367 -11.09 -28.19 13.22
C VAL A 367 -10.20 -27.63 14.32
N ARG A 368 -9.65 -28.54 15.13
CA ARG A 368 -8.42 -28.24 15.87
C ARG A 368 -7.46 -27.64 14.84
N SER A 369 -7.15 -26.36 14.96
CA SER A 369 -6.20 -25.68 14.11
C SER A 369 -4.80 -26.18 14.48
N GLU A 370 -4.47 -27.38 13.98
CA GLU A 370 -3.16 -28.03 14.11
C GLU A 370 -2.29 -27.78 12.86
N ALA A 371 -2.70 -26.87 11.97
CA ALA A 371 -1.83 -26.39 10.89
C ALA A 371 -0.99 -25.21 11.40
N VAL A 372 -0.11 -25.51 12.34
CA VAL A 372 1.11 -24.72 12.53
C VAL A 372 1.95 -25.02 11.29
N ILE A 373 2.58 -24.00 10.68
CA ILE A 373 3.77 -24.25 9.88
C ILE A 373 4.81 -24.80 10.85
N ASN A 374 4.73 -26.10 11.15
CA ASN A 374 5.75 -26.82 11.90
C ASN A 374 6.91 -26.99 10.93
N ALA A 375 7.68 -25.92 10.74
CA ALA A 375 9.10 -26.12 10.55
C ALA A 375 9.52 -26.88 11.82
N GLY A 376 9.93 -28.14 11.65
CA GLY A 376 10.09 -29.13 12.73
C GLY A 376 10.77 -28.60 14.01
N ASN A 377 10.52 -29.29 15.13
CA ASN A 377 11.07 -29.01 16.46
C ASN A 377 12.34 -28.13 16.49
N GLY A 378 12.18 -26.82 16.65
CA GLY A 378 13.30 -25.87 16.79
C GLY A 378 13.24 -24.59 15.97
N HIS A 379 12.30 -24.44 15.02
CA HIS A 379 12.28 -23.25 14.16
C HIS A 379 11.43 -22.09 14.72
N PRO A 380 11.86 -20.82 14.54
CA PRO A 380 11.29 -19.68 15.25
C PRO A 380 10.04 -19.06 14.59
N PHE A 381 9.68 -19.46 13.38
CA PHE A 381 8.52 -18.92 12.65
C PHE A 381 7.33 -19.88 12.72
N ALA A 382 6.30 -19.52 13.49
CA ALA A 382 5.03 -20.24 13.54
C ALA A 382 3.90 -19.27 13.17
N PHE A 383 3.28 -19.49 12.01
CA PHE A 383 2.17 -18.67 11.52
C PHE A 383 0.87 -19.46 11.54
N GLY A 384 -0.24 -18.78 11.85
CA GLY A 384 -1.56 -19.33 11.62
C GLY A 384 -1.87 -19.33 10.12
N SER A 385 -2.47 -20.42 9.62
CA SER A 385 -3.00 -20.50 8.25
C SER A 385 -3.82 -19.26 7.90
N GLY A 386 -3.51 -18.61 6.78
CA GLY A 386 -4.26 -17.46 6.26
C GLY A 386 -3.99 -16.11 6.94
N GLN A 387 -2.90 -15.94 7.70
CA GLN A 387 -2.51 -14.63 8.26
C GLN A 387 -1.96 -13.65 7.20
N ILE A 388 -2.25 -12.35 7.38
CA ILE A 388 -1.62 -11.24 6.66
C ILE A 388 -0.36 -10.82 7.39
N MET A 389 0.75 -10.71 6.66
CA MET A 389 1.90 -9.92 7.06
C MET A 389 2.08 -8.80 6.05
N GLY A 390 1.53 -7.63 6.32
CA GLY A 390 1.96 -6.42 5.61
C GLY A 390 3.41 -6.09 5.97
N SER A 391 3.89 -4.90 5.59
CA SER A 391 5.02 -4.28 6.27
C SER A 391 4.80 -4.09 7.80
N GLN A 392 3.57 -4.35 8.27
CA GLN A 392 3.19 -4.35 9.67
C GLN A 392 3.75 -5.53 10.47
N LEU A 393 4.15 -5.21 11.71
CA LEU A 393 4.72 -6.13 12.66
C LEU A 393 3.71 -7.13 13.21
N ILE A 394 4.12 -8.38 13.37
CA ILE A 394 3.43 -9.34 14.24
C ILE A 394 4.30 -9.57 15.48
N SER A 395 3.81 -9.11 16.64
CA SER A 395 4.43 -9.42 17.93
C SER A 395 4.02 -10.84 18.36
N GLY A 396 5.02 -11.69 18.59
CA GLY A 396 4.84 -13.04 19.14
C GLY A 396 5.54 -13.19 20.49
N GLU A 397 5.28 -14.30 21.20
CA GLU A 397 5.85 -14.57 22.54
C GLU A 397 7.40 -14.54 22.60
N LYS A 398 8.08 -14.69 21.45
CA LYS A 398 9.55 -14.77 21.36
C LYS A 398 10.23 -13.57 20.67
N GLY A 399 9.47 -12.57 20.22
CA GLY A 399 10.02 -11.41 19.51
C GLY A 399 9.07 -10.82 18.47
N THR A 400 9.54 -9.79 17.77
CA THR A 400 8.77 -9.10 16.74
C THR A 400 9.17 -9.62 15.36
N HIS A 401 8.19 -10.09 14.60
CA HIS A 401 8.37 -10.43 13.19
C HIS A 401 8.17 -9.18 12.33
N SER A 402 9.07 -8.95 11.39
CA SER A 402 8.97 -7.84 10.42
C SER A 402 9.20 -8.36 9.02
N LEU A 403 8.39 -7.90 8.07
CA LEU A 403 8.66 -8.06 6.66
C LEU A 403 9.52 -6.89 6.16
N SER A 404 10.58 -7.18 5.41
CA SER A 404 11.44 -6.13 4.84
C SER A 404 12.02 -6.52 3.50
N ILE A 405 12.26 -5.53 2.64
CA ILE A 405 13.17 -5.68 1.50
C ILE A 405 14.61 -5.49 2.00
N GLY A 406 15.41 -6.55 1.92
CA GLY A 406 16.85 -6.48 2.18
C GLY A 406 17.54 -5.54 1.18
N GLY A 407 18.61 -4.86 1.59
CA GLY A 407 19.37 -3.93 0.73
C GLY A 407 19.94 -4.56 -0.55
N THR A 408 19.96 -5.89 -0.64
CA THR A 408 20.29 -6.67 -1.83
C THR A 408 19.11 -6.88 -2.78
N GLY A 409 17.91 -6.37 -2.46
CA GLY A 409 16.70 -6.52 -3.29
C GLY A 409 16.08 -7.91 -3.17
N SER A 410 16.12 -8.48 -1.98
CA SER A 410 15.38 -9.70 -1.58
C SER A 410 14.23 -9.31 -0.66
N ILE A 411 13.10 -10.00 -0.77
CA ILE A 411 12.00 -9.93 0.19
C ILE A 411 12.27 -10.99 1.24
N GLU A 412 12.44 -10.53 2.48
CA GLU A 412 12.81 -11.36 3.62
C GLU A 412 11.85 -11.14 4.78
N LEU A 413 11.45 -12.24 5.40
CA LEU A 413 10.73 -12.23 6.64
C LEU A 413 11.73 -12.41 7.78
N ASN A 414 11.92 -11.36 8.55
CA ASN A 414 12.93 -11.28 9.59
C ASN A 414 12.30 -11.41 10.97
N LEU A 415 12.93 -12.22 11.81
CA LEU A 415 12.71 -12.20 13.25
C LEU A 415 13.75 -11.26 13.85
N ILE A 416 13.32 -10.24 14.58
CA ILE A 416 14.20 -9.23 15.16
C ILE A 416 14.16 -9.32 16.68
N ASN A 417 15.33 -9.18 17.32
CA ASN A 417 15.47 -9.14 18.78
C ASN A 417 15.14 -7.76 19.35
N THR A 418 15.23 -7.66 20.68
CA THR A 418 14.96 -6.45 21.47
C THR A 418 15.83 -5.25 21.12
N SER A 419 17.03 -5.47 20.55
CA SER A 419 17.96 -4.41 20.13
C SER A 419 17.75 -3.98 18.68
N GLY A 420 16.70 -4.44 18.00
CA GLY A 420 16.49 -4.19 16.57
C GLY A 420 17.42 -5.00 15.66
N LYS A 421 18.12 -6.00 16.20
CA LYS A 421 19.04 -6.85 15.45
C LYS A 421 18.32 -8.10 14.95
N LYS A 422 18.49 -8.41 13.66
CA LYS A 422 18.00 -9.65 13.04
C LYS A 422 18.53 -10.86 13.82
N ILE A 423 17.64 -11.75 14.24
CA ILE A 423 17.93 -13.05 14.87
C ILE A 423 17.99 -14.13 13.80
N SER A 424 17.00 -14.12 12.90
CA SER A 424 16.89 -15.06 11.79
C SER A 424 16.10 -14.43 10.66
N GLY A 425 16.36 -14.88 9.43
CA GLY A 425 15.66 -14.41 8.23
C GLY A 425 15.22 -15.58 7.38
N LEU A 426 13.96 -15.53 6.96
CA LEU A 426 13.40 -16.41 5.96
C LEU A 426 13.42 -15.67 4.61
N HIS A 427 14.18 -16.18 3.65
CA HIS A 427 14.25 -15.60 2.31
C HIS A 427 13.06 -16.10 1.48
N LEU A 428 12.24 -15.15 1.02
CA LEU A 428 11.01 -15.46 0.29
C LEU A 428 11.21 -15.30 -1.21
N LEU A 429 11.85 -14.23 -1.67
CA LEU A 429 11.96 -13.93 -3.10
C LEU A 429 13.08 -12.93 -3.38
N SER A 430 13.93 -13.16 -4.37
CA SER A 430 14.75 -12.09 -4.95
C SER A 430 13.93 -11.31 -5.97
N THR A 431 14.14 -10.00 -5.98
CA THR A 431 13.47 -9.06 -6.89
C THR A 431 14.51 -8.35 -7.77
N PRO A 432 14.17 -7.86 -8.96
CA PRO A 432 15.14 -7.14 -9.80
C PRO A 432 15.60 -5.82 -9.15
N TYR A 433 16.78 -5.32 -9.54
CA TYR A 433 17.37 -4.10 -8.95
C TYR A 433 16.50 -2.85 -9.06
N TRP A 434 15.72 -2.69 -10.14
CA TRP A 434 14.83 -1.52 -10.29
C TRP A 434 13.82 -1.38 -9.15
N ASN A 435 13.52 -2.48 -8.45
CA ASN A 435 12.58 -2.52 -7.34
C ASN A 435 13.12 -1.86 -6.05
N GLN A 436 14.44 -1.68 -5.94
CA GLN A 436 15.06 -1.04 -4.77
C GLN A 436 14.80 0.48 -4.72
N ASN A 437 14.46 1.09 -5.86
CA ASN A 437 14.31 2.54 -5.99
C ASN A 437 12.85 3.00 -6.02
N GLN A 438 11.89 2.08 -5.99
CA GLN A 438 10.47 2.41 -5.99
C GLN A 438 9.94 2.39 -4.55
N GLU A 439 9.13 3.40 -4.17
CA GLU A 439 8.38 3.41 -2.90
C GLU A 439 7.28 2.33 -2.96
N ALA A 440 7.69 1.07 -2.96
CA ALA A 440 6.83 -0.09 -3.00
C ALA A 440 6.50 -0.53 -1.57
N THR A 441 5.23 -0.82 -1.31
CA THR A 441 4.81 -1.55 -0.10
C THR A 441 4.66 -3.03 -0.44
N GLN A 442 5.02 -3.90 0.50
CA GLN A 442 4.89 -5.35 0.32
C GLN A 442 3.90 -5.89 1.32
N THR A 443 3.02 -6.75 0.84
CA THR A 443 2.12 -7.53 1.67
C THR A 443 2.32 -9.00 1.34
N ILE A 444 2.55 -9.80 2.37
CA ILE A 444 2.71 -11.24 2.27
C ILE A 444 1.53 -11.91 2.91
N MET A 445 1.12 -12.96 2.21
CA MET A 445 -0.04 -13.74 2.57
C MET A 445 0.43 -15.13 2.90
N VAL A 446 0.25 -15.51 4.17
CA VAL A 446 0.58 -16.85 4.64
C VAL A 446 -0.39 -17.82 3.95
N PRO A 447 0.13 -18.90 3.35
CA PRO A 447 -0.68 -19.91 2.67
C PRO A 447 -1.81 -20.43 3.58
N GLU A 448 -2.98 -20.71 2.98
CA GLU A 448 -3.98 -21.56 3.63
C GLU A 448 -3.45 -23.00 3.76
N LYS A 449 -4.01 -23.79 4.68
CA LYS A 449 -3.57 -25.16 5.00
C LYS A 449 -3.33 -26.07 3.78
N ASP A 450 -4.09 -25.88 2.70
CA ASP A 450 -4.02 -26.70 1.49
C ASP A 450 -3.34 -25.97 0.30
N SER A 451 -2.82 -24.76 0.52
CA SER A 451 -2.11 -24.00 -0.51
C SER A 451 -0.65 -24.41 -0.58
N THR A 452 -0.16 -24.67 -1.79
CA THR A 452 1.25 -24.98 -2.05
C THR A 452 2.12 -23.75 -2.26
N ALA A 453 1.51 -22.55 -2.29
CA ALA A 453 2.19 -21.30 -2.59
C ALA A 453 1.84 -20.19 -1.60
N PHE A 454 2.82 -19.34 -1.29
CA PHE A 454 2.58 -18.03 -0.69
C PHE A 454 2.34 -16.99 -1.77
N THR A 455 1.63 -15.93 -1.43
CA THR A 455 1.38 -14.81 -2.34
C THR A 455 1.98 -13.53 -1.76
N ILE A 456 2.80 -12.86 -2.55
CA ILE A 456 3.36 -11.54 -2.27
C ILE A 456 2.67 -10.54 -3.18
N ILE A 457 2.10 -9.50 -2.60
CA ILE A 457 1.58 -8.34 -3.33
C ILE A 457 2.61 -7.24 -3.19
N MET A 458 3.07 -6.72 -4.32
CA MET A 458 3.91 -5.53 -4.38
C MET A 458 3.06 -4.38 -4.89
N GLU A 459 2.83 -3.43 -4.01
CA GLU A 459 1.95 -2.30 -4.25
C GLU A 459 2.76 -1.05 -4.59
N ARG A 460 2.20 -0.18 -5.43
CA ARG A 460 2.74 1.15 -5.67
C ARG A 460 2.17 2.10 -4.63
N GLY A 461 3.07 2.67 -3.81
CA GLY A 461 2.74 3.76 -2.91
C GLY A 461 2.42 5.06 -3.65
N LEU A 462 1.87 6.03 -2.93
CA LEU A 462 1.68 7.38 -3.46
C LEU A 462 2.98 8.16 -3.37
N GLU A 463 3.39 8.76 -4.47
CA GLU A 463 4.47 9.74 -4.43
C GLU A 463 3.95 11.04 -3.81
N ARG A 464 4.77 11.69 -2.99
CA ARG A 464 4.44 13.03 -2.44
C ARG A 464 4.35 14.10 -3.52
N ALA A 465 5.03 13.89 -4.66
CA ALA A 465 5.02 14.81 -5.79
C ALA A 465 5.41 14.10 -7.09
N TYR A 466 4.59 14.26 -8.13
CA TYR A 466 4.73 13.61 -9.41
C TYR A 466 5.49 14.47 -10.43
N THR A 467 6.22 13.81 -11.33
CA THR A 467 6.82 14.41 -12.54
C THR A 467 6.39 13.64 -13.77
N PHE A 468 5.75 14.29 -14.74
CA PHE A 468 5.32 13.64 -15.99
C PHE A 468 6.44 13.59 -17.07
N ASN A 469 7.71 13.59 -16.66
CA ASN A 469 8.87 13.68 -17.57
C ASN A 469 9.59 12.35 -17.83
N SER A 470 9.43 11.37 -16.95
CA SER A 470 10.12 10.08 -17.07
C SER A 470 9.17 9.01 -17.59
N LYS A 471 9.65 8.24 -18.58
CA LYS A 471 9.26 6.84 -18.72
C LYS A 471 9.83 6.11 -17.51
N GLN A 472 9.21 6.27 -16.33
CA GLN A 472 9.48 5.31 -15.27
C GLN A 472 8.96 3.98 -15.82
N GLU A 473 9.80 2.95 -15.82
CA GLU A 473 9.32 1.59 -16.01
C GLU A 473 8.38 1.29 -14.85
N GLU A 474 7.09 1.50 -15.09
CA GLU A 474 6.05 1.16 -14.15
C GLU A 474 5.96 -0.35 -14.13
N ASN A 475 6.70 -0.94 -13.21
CA ASN A 475 6.73 -2.39 -13.04
C ASN A 475 5.81 -2.84 -11.89
N LEU A 476 5.11 -1.91 -11.24
CA LEU A 476 4.19 -2.13 -10.14
C LEU A 476 2.78 -1.62 -10.50
N PRO A 477 1.71 -2.20 -9.92
CA PRO A 477 1.73 -3.25 -8.90
C PRO A 477 1.84 -4.67 -9.47
N LEU A 478 2.34 -5.59 -8.64
CA LEU A 478 2.54 -7.02 -8.97
C LEU A 478 1.88 -7.93 -7.94
N VAL A 479 1.32 -9.05 -8.40
CA VAL A 479 0.99 -10.19 -7.54
C VAL A 479 1.90 -11.35 -7.90
N ILE A 480 2.64 -11.83 -6.93
CA ILE A 480 3.64 -12.87 -7.10
C ILE A 480 3.19 -14.09 -6.29
N LYS A 481 2.97 -15.21 -6.95
CA LYS A 481 2.71 -16.50 -6.30
C LYS A 481 3.97 -17.32 -6.37
N ARG A 482 4.39 -17.89 -5.25
CA ARG A 482 5.60 -18.70 -5.20
C ARG A 482 5.42 -19.92 -4.34
N ASP A 483 5.91 -21.04 -4.84
CA ASP A 483 5.87 -22.33 -4.16
C ASP A 483 6.59 -22.27 -2.81
N ILE A 484 5.97 -22.81 -1.77
CA ILE A 484 6.48 -22.81 -0.40
C ILE A 484 7.78 -23.60 -0.29
N SER A 485 7.97 -24.64 -1.12
CA SER A 485 9.19 -25.46 -1.14
C SER A 485 10.44 -24.67 -1.55
N ASP A 486 10.28 -23.51 -2.18
CA ASP A 486 11.37 -22.63 -2.62
C ASP A 486 11.75 -21.55 -1.61
N VAL A 487 11.13 -21.59 -0.43
CA VAL A 487 11.48 -20.74 0.70
C VAL A 487 12.61 -21.40 1.51
N TYR A 488 13.63 -20.63 1.85
CA TYR A 488 14.78 -21.12 2.60
C TYR A 488 15.23 -20.14 3.66
N TYR A 489 15.88 -20.67 4.70
CA TYR A 489 16.50 -19.87 5.75
C TYR A 489 17.85 -19.31 5.30
N GLU A 490 18.10 -18.03 5.61
CA GLU A 490 19.47 -17.55 5.69
C GLU A 490 19.99 -17.78 7.11
N ALA A 491 20.91 -18.74 7.26
CA ALA A 491 21.65 -18.91 8.50
C ALA A 491 22.68 -17.78 8.65
N GLU A 492 22.69 -17.08 9.80
CA GLU A 492 23.79 -16.17 10.15
C GLU A 492 25.08 -17.00 10.37
N THR A 493 26.01 -16.95 9.42
CA THR A 493 27.37 -17.42 9.65
C THR A 493 28.11 -16.39 10.51
N TRP A 494 28.24 -16.68 11.81
CA TRP A 494 29.21 -15.96 12.63
C TRP A 494 30.62 -16.49 12.33
N THR A 495 31.51 -15.54 12.00
CA THR A 495 32.98 -15.61 11.82
C THR A 495 33.53 -16.22 10.52
N SER A 496 34.22 -15.34 9.77
CA SER A 496 35.31 -15.57 8.80
C SER A 496 35.26 -16.85 7.96
N GLY A 497 34.77 -16.69 6.72
CA GLY A 497 35.12 -17.58 5.62
C GLY A 497 34.09 -18.64 5.27
N THR A 498 33.38 -18.38 4.17
CA THR A 498 32.83 -19.34 3.20
C THR A 498 31.48 -20.06 3.49
N LYS A 499 30.65 -20.03 2.42
CA LYS A 499 29.46 -20.84 2.04
C LYS A 499 28.13 -20.63 2.78
N ARG A 500 27.19 -19.99 2.06
CA ARG A 500 25.74 -20.09 2.26
C ARG A 500 25.33 -21.57 2.21
N ARG A 501 24.69 -22.08 3.26
CA ARG A 501 24.05 -23.40 3.27
C ARG A 501 22.54 -23.17 3.19
N ARG A 502 21.91 -23.67 2.13
CA ARG A 502 20.44 -23.69 2.00
C ARG A 502 19.90 -24.93 2.68
N GLU A 503 19.00 -24.74 3.63
CA GLU A 503 18.16 -25.80 4.18
C GLU A 503 16.72 -25.48 3.78
N SER A 504 16.14 -26.34 2.94
CA SER A 504 14.77 -26.22 2.43
C SER A 504 13.76 -26.68 3.49
N ILE A 505 12.61 -26.02 3.56
CA ILE A 505 11.50 -26.46 4.43
C ILE A 505 10.84 -27.68 3.77
N MET A 506 10.99 -28.86 4.36
CA MET A 506 10.31 -30.09 3.93
C MET A 506 8.97 -30.22 4.66
N TYR A 507 7.87 -30.42 3.91
CA TYR A 507 6.55 -30.71 4.45
C TYR A 507 6.38 -32.22 4.62
N GLU A 508 6.17 -32.70 5.85
CA GLU A 508 5.73 -34.08 6.07
C GLU A 508 4.21 -34.17 5.78
N GLN A 509 3.85 -34.79 4.66
CA GLN A 509 2.48 -35.25 4.46
C GLN A 509 2.26 -36.51 5.30
N ASN A 510 1.45 -36.41 6.34
CA ASN A 510 1.02 -37.58 7.13
C ASN A 510 0.10 -38.48 6.29
N GLY A 511 0.70 -39.36 5.50
CA GLY A 511 0.06 -40.49 4.83
C GLY A 511 0.16 -41.75 5.71
N THR A 512 -1.00 -42.32 6.05
CA THR A 512 -1.11 -43.58 6.79
C THR A 512 -0.72 -44.76 5.89
N GLU A 513 0.52 -45.23 5.96
CA GLU A 513 0.92 -46.50 5.32
C GLU A 513 0.67 -47.69 6.25
N LYS A 514 -0.39 -48.45 5.95
CA LYS A 514 -0.58 -49.81 6.45
C LYS A 514 0.51 -50.71 5.85
N ARG A 515 1.44 -51.17 6.68
CA ARG A 515 2.37 -52.26 6.35
C ARG A 515 1.60 -53.55 6.04
N GLY A 516 1.50 -53.89 4.77
CA GLY A 516 1.24 -55.25 4.30
C GLY A 516 2.54 -56.03 4.28
N ARG A 517 2.64 -57.07 5.11
CA ARG A 517 3.74 -58.04 5.15
C ARG A 517 3.47 -59.10 4.08
N ILE A 518 4.38 -59.28 3.14
CA ILE A 518 4.41 -60.44 2.24
C ILE A 518 5.70 -61.20 2.56
N GLU A 519 5.53 -62.44 3.04
CA GLU A 519 6.45 -63.55 2.77
C GLU A 519 5.92 -64.31 1.55
#